data_AF-A0A7X4K9Y0-F1
#
_entry.id   AF-A0A7X4K9Y0-F1
#
_cell.length_a   1.000
_cell.length_b   1.000
_cell.length_c   1.000
_cell.angle_alpha   90.00
_cell.angle_beta   90.00
_cell.angle_gamma   90.00
#
_symmetry.space_group_name_H-M   'P 1'
#
loop_
_entity.id
_entity.type
_entity.pdbx_description
1 polymer ?
#
loop_
_entity_poly.entity_id
_entity_poly.type
_entity_poly.pdbx_seq_one_letter_code
_entity_poly.pdbx_strand_id
1 'polypeptide(L)'
;MRKVHPEFAYQSRELEGQIEGILGDPPDRKNYQRMVDALVGEYADGGGIEDVNMLAFALVDHIEFNNPKGLLAEAEDYEFGDAARVFAMASCKGDEPARMYEAIAESMPDLARQAIITAFLHKNPRKWDDDDQSLEQLSANDDGDDIEDEDAASDDFAQMFDQDGE
;
A
#
# COMPACT_ATOMS: atom_id res chain seq x y z
N MET A 1 3.87 -9.56 13.73
CA MET A 1 3.58 -8.60 12.65
C MET A 1 3.97 -9.26 11.34
N ARG A 2 3.09 -9.28 10.34
CA ARG A 2 3.45 -9.73 8.98
C ARG A 2 4.22 -8.59 8.32
N LYS A 3 5.39 -8.88 7.75
CA LYS A 3 6.28 -7.85 7.21
C LYS A 3 6.12 -7.78 5.70
N VAL A 4 5.50 -6.72 5.19
CA VAL A 4 5.57 -6.43 3.75
C VAL A 4 7.00 -6.05 3.38
N HIS A 5 7.47 -6.57 2.25
CA HIS A 5 8.80 -6.27 1.74
C HIS A 5 8.93 -4.77 1.44
N PRO A 6 10.05 -4.10 1.81
CA PRO A 6 10.23 -2.67 1.61
C PRO A 6 10.06 -2.22 0.15
N GLU A 7 10.47 -3.04 -0.80
CA GLU A 7 10.29 -2.76 -2.23
C GLU A 7 8.81 -2.69 -2.62
N PHE A 8 7.98 -3.62 -2.14
CA PHE A 8 6.54 -3.56 -2.39
C PHE A 8 5.89 -2.33 -1.76
N ALA A 9 6.33 -1.95 -0.55
CA ALA A 9 5.89 -0.73 0.10
C ALA A 9 6.26 0.53 -0.71
N TYR A 10 7.48 0.57 -1.25
CA TYR A 10 7.95 1.66 -2.12
C TYR A 10 7.13 1.73 -3.41
N GLN A 11 7.03 0.64 -4.16
CA GLN A 11 6.30 0.62 -5.44
C GLN A 11 4.81 0.97 -5.24
N SER A 12 4.21 0.54 -4.13
CA SER A 12 2.81 0.87 -3.81
C SER A 12 2.58 2.38 -3.58
N ARG A 13 3.58 3.08 -3.02
CA ARG A 13 3.53 4.54 -2.79
C ARG A 13 3.86 5.30 -4.07
N GLU A 14 4.81 4.83 -4.86
CA GLU A 14 5.10 5.40 -6.19
C GLU A 14 3.90 5.29 -7.13
N LEU A 15 3.16 4.18 -7.07
CA LEU A 15 1.93 4.00 -7.84
C LEU A 15 0.87 5.07 -7.50
N GLU A 16 0.72 5.41 -6.21
CA GLU A 16 -0.17 6.49 -5.78
C GLU A 16 0.28 7.84 -6.38
N GLY A 17 1.56 8.18 -6.27
CA GLY A 17 2.11 9.40 -6.87
C GLY A 17 1.96 9.46 -8.39
N GLN A 18 2.08 8.32 -9.09
CA GLN A 18 1.85 8.22 -10.52
C GLN A 18 0.38 8.47 -10.88
N ILE A 19 -0.55 7.87 -10.14
CA ILE A 19 -2.00 8.07 -10.34
C ILE A 19 -2.36 9.54 -10.13
N GLU A 20 -1.89 10.15 -9.05
CA GLU A 20 -2.10 11.57 -8.76
C GLU A 20 -1.48 12.47 -9.83
N GLY A 21 -0.27 12.16 -10.29
CA GLY A 21 0.42 12.92 -11.34
C GLY A 21 -0.31 12.90 -12.68
N ILE A 22 -0.90 11.76 -13.04
CA ILE A 22 -1.68 11.61 -14.29
C ILE A 22 -3.05 12.28 -14.17
N LEU A 23 -3.70 12.19 -13.02
CA LEU A 23 -4.96 12.88 -12.76
C LEU A 23 -4.75 14.40 -12.76
N GLY A 24 -3.68 14.90 -12.13
CA GLY A 24 -3.40 16.33 -11.99
C GLY A 24 -4.41 17.07 -11.11
N ASP A 25 -4.25 18.40 -11.03
CA ASP A 25 -5.14 19.30 -10.29
C ASP A 25 -5.58 20.50 -11.16
N PRO A 26 -6.87 20.60 -11.56
CA PRO A 26 -7.97 19.70 -11.22
C PRO A 26 -7.89 18.33 -11.94
N PRO A 27 -8.53 17.27 -11.41
CA PRO A 27 -8.42 15.93 -11.98
C PRO A 27 -8.96 15.77 -13.42
N ASP A 28 -8.10 15.34 -14.35
CA ASP A 28 -8.45 14.92 -15.72
C ASP A 28 -8.67 13.41 -15.81
N ARG A 29 -9.85 12.97 -15.37
CA ARG A 29 -10.28 11.55 -15.44
C ARG A 29 -10.31 10.99 -16.87
N LYS A 30 -10.49 11.85 -17.89
CA LYS A 30 -10.57 11.42 -19.28
C LYS A 30 -9.19 11.07 -19.82
N ASN A 31 -8.19 11.90 -19.53
CA ASN A 31 -6.81 11.61 -19.87
C ASN A 31 -6.31 10.37 -19.12
N TYR A 32 -6.59 10.29 -17.82
CA TYR A 32 -6.28 9.12 -16.99
C TYR A 32 -6.83 7.83 -17.60
N GLN A 33 -8.14 7.77 -17.90
CA GLN A 33 -8.74 6.56 -18.46
C GLN A 33 -8.13 6.18 -19.81
N ARG A 34 -7.82 7.16 -20.67
CA ARG A 34 -7.14 6.89 -21.95
C ARG A 34 -5.77 6.25 -21.77
N MET A 35 -5.02 6.64 -20.74
CA MET A 35 -3.72 6.03 -20.45
C MET A 35 -3.89 4.60 -19.95
N VAL A 36 -4.85 4.35 -19.06
CA VAL A 36 -5.19 3.00 -18.59
C VAL A 36 -5.60 2.12 -19.77
N ASP A 37 -6.56 2.55 -20.58
CA ASP A 37 -7.06 1.80 -21.74
C ASP A 37 -5.93 1.48 -22.74
N ALA A 38 -5.04 2.45 -23.01
CA ALA A 38 -3.91 2.24 -23.91
C ALA A 38 -2.93 1.18 -23.37
N LEU A 39 -2.58 1.25 -22.08
CA LEU A 39 -1.69 0.26 -21.47
C LEU A 39 -2.33 -1.13 -21.44
N VAL A 40 -3.62 -1.22 -21.06
CA VAL A 40 -4.36 -2.48 -21.05
C VAL A 40 -4.34 -3.12 -22.45
N GLY A 41 -4.61 -2.35 -23.50
CA GLY A 41 -4.56 -2.84 -24.88
C GLY A 41 -3.17 -3.33 -25.30
N GLU A 42 -2.12 -2.56 -25.01
CA GLU A 42 -0.74 -2.93 -25.32
C GLU A 42 -0.32 -4.26 -24.65
N TYR A 43 -0.61 -4.43 -23.35
CA TYR A 43 -0.33 -5.69 -22.67
C TYR A 43 -1.23 -6.85 -23.15
N ALA A 44 -2.50 -6.59 -23.50
CA ALA A 44 -3.42 -7.60 -24.02
C ALA A 44 -3.03 -8.16 -25.40
N ASP A 45 -2.24 -7.41 -26.16
CA ASP A 45 -1.65 -7.85 -27.43
C ASP A 45 -0.26 -8.48 -27.26
N GLY A 46 0.17 -8.71 -26.01
CA GLY A 46 1.46 -9.30 -25.65
C GLY A 46 2.63 -8.34 -25.76
N GLY A 47 2.35 -7.05 -25.94
CA GLY A 47 3.31 -5.96 -25.82
C GLY A 47 3.38 -5.43 -24.38
N GLY A 48 3.71 -4.15 -24.28
CA GLY A 48 3.79 -3.44 -22.99
C GLY A 48 5.21 -3.21 -22.49
N ILE A 49 5.30 -2.53 -21.35
CA ILE A 49 6.55 -2.06 -20.77
C ILE A 49 6.94 -3.02 -19.65
N GLU A 50 8.19 -3.47 -19.63
CA GLU A 50 8.73 -4.32 -18.55
C GLU A 50 9.01 -3.48 -17.28
N ASP A 51 7.97 -2.86 -16.73
CA ASP A 51 8.02 -2.00 -15.56
C ASP A 51 6.85 -2.31 -14.62
N VAL A 52 7.16 -2.56 -13.34
CA VAL A 52 6.19 -2.97 -12.32
C VAL A 52 5.12 -1.90 -12.12
N ASN A 53 5.50 -0.62 -12.12
CA ASN A 53 4.57 0.48 -11.90
C ASN A 53 3.66 0.68 -13.09
N MET A 54 4.18 0.57 -14.32
CA MET A 54 3.34 0.65 -15.53
C MET A 54 2.31 -0.48 -15.56
N LEU A 55 2.69 -1.70 -15.21
CA LEU A 55 1.78 -2.83 -15.19
C LEU A 55 0.80 -2.75 -14.01
N ALA A 56 1.24 -2.32 -12.82
CA ALA A 56 0.36 -2.12 -11.68
C ALA A 56 -0.67 -1.03 -11.96
N PHE A 57 -0.26 0.05 -12.63
CA PHE A 57 -1.15 1.13 -13.09
C PHE A 57 -2.20 0.63 -14.09
N ALA A 58 -1.81 -0.22 -15.06
CA ALA A 58 -2.76 -0.83 -15.99
C ALA A 58 -3.77 -1.75 -15.27
N LEU A 59 -3.35 -2.39 -14.17
CA LEU A 59 -4.19 -3.31 -13.40
C LEU A 59 -5.13 -2.62 -12.41
N VAL A 60 -4.74 -1.48 -11.82
CA VAL A 60 -5.31 -0.95 -10.57
C VAL A 60 -6.83 -0.79 -10.59
N ASP A 61 -7.40 -0.34 -11.71
CA ASP A 61 -8.84 -0.11 -11.85
C ASP A 61 -9.62 -1.34 -12.29
N HIS A 62 -8.94 -2.35 -12.82
CA HIS A 62 -9.56 -3.54 -13.39
C HIS A 62 -9.42 -4.78 -12.51
N ILE A 63 -8.43 -4.80 -11.60
CA ILE A 63 -8.13 -5.96 -10.76
C ILE A 63 -9.05 -6.08 -9.54
N GLU A 64 -9.52 -7.29 -9.31
CA GLU A 64 -10.30 -7.75 -8.16
C GLU A 64 -9.51 -8.81 -7.39
N PHE A 65 -9.58 -8.76 -6.06
CA PHE A 65 -8.80 -9.64 -5.18
C PHE A 65 -9.70 -10.66 -4.49
N ASN A 66 -9.50 -11.93 -4.82
CA ASN A 66 -10.29 -13.05 -4.32
C ASN A 66 -9.70 -13.64 -3.02
N ASN A 67 -8.41 -13.41 -2.76
CA ASN A 67 -7.74 -13.87 -1.54
C ASN A 67 -6.78 -12.81 -0.95
N PRO A 68 -7.30 -11.74 -0.31
CA PRO A 68 -6.48 -10.69 0.31
C PRO A 68 -5.48 -11.19 1.36
N LYS A 69 -5.84 -12.21 2.14
CA LYS A 69 -4.95 -12.76 3.18
C LYS A 69 -3.76 -13.51 2.59
N GLY A 70 -3.97 -14.19 1.46
CA GLY A 70 -2.92 -14.86 0.71
C GLY A 70 -2.02 -13.86 0.02
N LEU A 71 -2.58 -12.85 -0.66
CA LEU A 71 -1.80 -11.79 -1.30
C LEU A 71 -0.89 -11.05 -0.31
N LEU A 72 -1.40 -10.75 0.89
CA LEU A 72 -0.58 -10.14 1.94
C LEU A 72 0.58 -11.05 2.41
N ALA A 73 0.41 -12.37 2.36
CA ALA A 73 1.48 -13.30 2.69
C ALA A 73 2.52 -13.41 1.55
N GLU A 74 2.08 -13.29 0.29
CA GLU A 74 3.01 -13.24 -0.86
C GLU A 74 3.82 -11.94 -0.91
N ALA A 75 3.38 -10.90 -0.22
CA ALA A 75 4.07 -9.61 -0.14
C ALA A 75 5.34 -9.62 0.74
N GLU A 76 5.69 -10.73 1.40
CA GLU A 76 6.89 -10.84 2.23
C GLU A 76 8.17 -11.04 1.41
N ASP A 77 8.06 -11.57 0.19
CA ASP A 77 9.20 -11.89 -0.69
C ASP A 77 9.04 -11.19 -2.03
N TYR A 78 9.93 -10.24 -2.36
CA TYR A 78 9.87 -9.54 -3.64
C TYR A 78 10.44 -10.35 -4.81
N GLU A 79 11.47 -11.16 -4.57
CA GLU A 79 12.33 -11.75 -5.61
C GLU A 79 11.90 -13.17 -6.02
N PHE A 80 11.46 -14.01 -5.07
CA PHE A 80 11.35 -15.47 -5.30
C PHE A 80 9.95 -16.07 -5.08
N GLY A 81 8.90 -15.26 -5.12
CA GLY A 81 7.53 -15.77 -4.92
C GLY A 81 6.94 -16.48 -6.15
N ASP A 82 5.80 -17.14 -5.94
CA ASP A 82 5.13 -17.96 -6.95
C ASP A 82 4.08 -17.15 -7.72
N ALA A 83 4.37 -16.87 -8.99
CA ALA A 83 3.47 -16.12 -9.86
C ALA A 83 2.12 -16.82 -10.04
N ALA A 84 2.11 -18.13 -10.35
CA ALA A 84 0.88 -18.88 -10.57
C ALA A 84 -0.03 -18.84 -9.33
N ARG A 85 0.58 -18.90 -8.14
CA ARG A 85 -0.14 -18.77 -6.88
C ARG A 85 -0.80 -17.39 -6.73
N VAL A 86 -0.11 -16.30 -7.09
CA VAL A 86 -0.66 -14.93 -7.07
C VAL A 86 -1.76 -14.74 -8.09
N PHE A 87 -1.60 -15.26 -9.32
CA PHE A 87 -2.63 -15.23 -10.35
C PHE A 87 -3.93 -15.92 -9.91
N ALA A 88 -3.84 -17.02 -9.14
CA ALA A 88 -5.01 -17.69 -8.60
C ALA A 88 -5.77 -16.86 -7.52
N MET A 89 -5.17 -15.78 -7.02
CA MET A 89 -5.73 -14.95 -5.94
C MET A 89 -6.39 -13.66 -6.42
N ALA A 90 -6.33 -13.38 -7.72
CA ALA A 90 -6.90 -12.18 -8.31
C ALA A 90 -7.51 -12.47 -9.69
N SER A 91 -8.25 -11.52 -10.21
CA SER A 91 -8.88 -11.57 -11.53
C SER A 91 -9.07 -10.16 -12.07
N CYS A 92 -9.19 -10.00 -13.39
CA CYS A 92 -9.51 -8.71 -13.99
C CYS A 92 -10.95 -8.68 -14.52
N LYS A 93 -11.61 -7.52 -14.35
CA LYS A 93 -12.96 -7.26 -14.82
C LYS A 93 -12.95 -6.65 -16.23
N GLY A 94 -13.73 -7.26 -17.13
CA GLY A 94 -13.89 -6.82 -18.52
C GLY A 94 -13.06 -7.66 -19.48
N ASP A 95 -13.50 -7.74 -20.74
CA ASP A 95 -12.94 -8.67 -21.74
C ASP A 95 -11.46 -8.37 -22.06
N GLU A 96 -11.12 -7.09 -22.27
CA GLU A 96 -9.76 -6.68 -22.63
C GLU A 96 -8.79 -6.74 -21.44
N PRO A 97 -9.14 -6.26 -20.22
CA PRO A 97 -8.33 -6.52 -19.03
C PRO A 97 -8.15 -8.00 -18.70
N ALA A 98 -9.15 -8.85 -18.96
CA ALA A 98 -9.01 -10.30 -18.78
C ALA A 98 -8.00 -10.88 -19.78
N ARG A 99 -8.03 -10.46 -21.05
CA ARG A 99 -7.01 -10.81 -22.04
C ARG A 99 -5.61 -10.33 -21.64
N MET A 100 -5.47 -9.09 -21.15
CA MET A 100 -4.22 -8.60 -20.58
C MET A 100 -3.73 -9.54 -19.48
N TYR A 101 -4.61 -9.89 -18.54
CA TYR A 101 -4.27 -10.73 -17.39
C TYR A 101 -3.76 -12.11 -17.81
N GLU A 102 -4.38 -12.72 -18.82
CA GLU A 102 -3.91 -13.98 -19.42
C GLU A 102 -2.56 -13.80 -20.14
N ALA A 103 -2.42 -12.74 -20.94
CA ALA A 103 -1.19 -12.48 -21.70
C ALA A 103 0.03 -12.27 -20.80
N ILE A 104 -0.10 -11.47 -19.74
CA ILE A 104 1.01 -11.19 -18.81
C ILE A 104 1.36 -12.41 -17.93
N ALA A 105 0.41 -13.32 -17.71
CA ALA A 105 0.68 -14.58 -17.01
C ALA A 105 1.61 -15.49 -17.82
N GLU A 106 1.52 -15.44 -19.15
CA GLU A 106 2.35 -16.23 -20.06
C GLU A 106 3.68 -15.55 -20.38
N SER A 107 3.67 -14.24 -20.64
CA SER A 107 4.84 -13.52 -21.18
C SER A 107 5.77 -12.96 -20.10
N MET A 108 5.24 -12.54 -18.94
CA MET A 108 5.97 -11.82 -17.91
C MET A 108 5.50 -12.17 -16.49
N PRO A 109 5.51 -13.46 -16.10
CA PRO A 109 4.85 -13.93 -14.88
C PRO A 109 5.40 -13.29 -13.59
N ASP A 110 6.73 -13.11 -13.49
CA ASP A 110 7.34 -12.53 -12.29
C ASP A 110 7.05 -11.03 -12.15
N LEU A 111 7.06 -10.30 -13.27
CA LEU A 111 6.69 -8.89 -13.33
C LEU A 111 5.21 -8.71 -12.96
N ALA A 112 4.34 -9.54 -13.54
CA ALA A 112 2.91 -9.50 -13.28
C ALA A 112 2.59 -9.86 -11.83
N ARG A 113 3.29 -10.84 -11.26
CA ARG A 113 3.22 -11.18 -9.84
C ARG A 113 3.50 -9.96 -8.97
N GLN A 114 4.60 -9.26 -9.25
CA GLN A 114 4.98 -8.06 -8.49
C GLN A 114 3.92 -6.97 -8.65
N ALA A 115 3.48 -6.70 -9.88
CA ALA A 115 2.46 -5.69 -10.17
C ALA A 115 1.10 -5.95 -9.49
N ILE A 116 0.65 -7.21 -9.44
CA ILE A 116 -0.58 -7.62 -8.75
C ILE A 116 -0.47 -7.34 -7.25
N ILE A 117 0.66 -7.69 -6.63
CA ILE A 117 0.89 -7.43 -5.20
C ILE A 117 0.97 -5.93 -4.93
N THR A 118 1.69 -5.17 -5.77
CA THR A 118 1.77 -3.70 -5.68
C THR A 118 0.38 -3.07 -5.76
N ALA A 119 -0.44 -3.44 -6.75
CA ALA A 119 -1.81 -2.95 -6.87
C ALA A 119 -2.68 -3.36 -5.67
N PHE A 120 -2.49 -4.56 -5.12
CA PHE A 120 -3.17 -5.01 -3.91
C PHE A 120 -2.84 -4.14 -2.71
N LEU A 121 -1.57 -3.87 -2.47
CA LEU A 121 -1.11 -3.05 -1.35
C LEU A 121 -1.60 -1.60 -1.49
N HIS A 122 -1.52 -1.03 -2.69
CA HIS A 122 -2.02 0.31 -2.96
C HIS A 122 -3.52 0.44 -2.67
N LYS A 123 -4.32 -0.56 -3.05
CA LYS A 123 -5.76 -0.56 -2.77
C LYS A 123 -6.11 -0.89 -1.32
N ASN A 124 -5.13 -1.30 -0.50
CA ASN A 124 -5.34 -1.76 0.87
C ASN A 124 -4.27 -1.24 1.85
N PRO A 125 -4.02 0.08 1.94
CA PRO A 125 -2.91 0.64 2.74
C PRO A 125 -2.99 0.22 4.22
N ARG A 126 -4.18 0.23 4.81
CA ARG A 126 -4.42 -0.20 6.21
C ARG A 126 -4.04 -1.64 6.55
N LYS A 127 -3.78 -2.49 5.55
CA LYS A 127 -3.43 -3.90 5.79
C LYS A 127 -1.95 -4.10 6.06
N TRP A 128 -1.11 -3.12 5.77
CA TRP A 128 0.33 -3.28 5.77
C TRP A 128 1.12 -2.02 6.14
N ASP A 129 0.50 -0.84 6.08
CA ASP A 129 1.14 0.39 6.52
C ASP A 129 1.15 0.42 8.05
N ASP A 130 2.34 0.30 8.63
CA ASP A 130 2.56 0.32 10.09
C ASP A 130 2.21 1.68 10.72
N ASP A 131 2.05 2.73 9.89
CA ASP A 131 1.68 4.09 10.27
C ASP A 131 0.19 4.27 10.63
N ASP A 132 -0.68 3.31 10.27
CA ASP A 132 -2.07 3.26 10.77
C ASP A 132 -2.11 2.52 12.13
N GLN A 133 -1.34 3.03 13.09
CA GLN A 133 -1.57 2.80 14.52
C GLN A 133 -2.89 3.50 14.87
N SER A 134 -4.02 2.87 14.51
CA SER A 134 -5.34 3.34 14.90
C SER A 134 -5.33 3.66 16.39
N LEU A 135 -5.95 4.77 16.78
CA LEU A 135 -6.08 5.26 18.16
C LEU A 135 -6.50 4.17 19.17
N GLU A 136 -7.07 3.05 18.71
CA GLU A 136 -7.40 1.85 19.48
C GLU A 136 -6.18 1.16 20.12
N GLN A 137 -4.98 1.21 19.52
CA GLN A 137 -3.75 0.72 20.17
C GLN A 137 -3.15 1.74 21.16
N LEU A 138 -3.36 3.03 20.94
CA LEU A 138 -2.99 4.08 21.90
C LEU A 138 -3.88 4.04 23.15
N SER A 139 -5.16 3.67 23.02
CA SER A 139 -6.05 3.48 24.18
C SER A 139 -5.86 2.13 24.88
N ALA A 140 -5.25 1.13 24.25
CA ALA A 140 -5.02 -0.19 24.85
C ALA A 140 -3.91 -0.20 25.92
N ASN A 141 -3.13 0.89 26.01
CA ASN A 141 -2.15 1.12 27.08
C ASN A 141 -2.53 2.30 28.00
N ASP A 142 -3.75 2.84 27.86
CA ASP A 142 -4.35 3.81 28.79
C ASP A 142 -5.32 3.06 29.72
N ASP A 143 -4.84 1.97 30.32
CA ASP A 143 -5.44 1.46 31.53
C ASP A 143 -5.12 2.47 32.63
N GLY A 144 -6.02 3.44 32.77
CA GLY A 144 -6.13 4.29 33.94
C GLY A 144 -6.34 3.43 35.17
N ASP A 145 -5.24 2.97 35.76
CA ASP A 145 -5.20 2.59 37.17
C ASP A 145 -4.80 3.84 37.96
N ASP A 146 -5.84 4.49 38.49
CA ASP A 146 -5.79 5.29 39.70
C ASP A 146 -4.95 4.56 40.76
N ILE A 147 -3.75 5.05 40.99
CA ILE A 147 -3.11 4.92 42.30
C ILE A 147 -3.10 6.33 42.88
N GLU A 148 -4.15 6.63 43.63
CA GLU A 148 -4.04 7.51 44.79
C GLU A 148 -2.93 6.93 45.68
N ASP A 149 -1.76 7.57 45.68
CA ASP A 149 -0.90 7.57 46.87
C ASP A 149 -0.31 8.97 47.03
N GLU A 150 -0.77 9.60 48.12
CA GLU A 150 -0.18 10.77 48.74
C GLU A 150 1.33 10.57 48.92
N ASP A 151 2.17 11.40 48.29
CA ASP A 151 3.39 11.84 48.97
C ASP A 151 3.96 13.15 48.40
N ALA A 152 3.86 14.17 49.25
CA ALA A 152 4.74 15.33 49.40
C ALA A 152 5.18 16.08 48.13
N ALA A 153 4.44 17.16 47.83
CA ALA A 153 5.07 18.34 47.23
C ALA A 153 6.23 18.81 48.12
N SER A 154 7.47 18.58 47.69
CA SER A 154 8.63 19.19 48.34
C SER A 154 8.63 20.68 48.00
N ASP A 155 8.37 21.51 49.00
CA ASP A 155 8.43 22.98 49.05
C ASP A 155 9.81 23.61 48.72
N ASP A 156 10.67 22.90 47.97
CA ASP A 156 12.07 23.29 47.74
C ASP A 156 12.26 24.10 46.44
N PHE A 157 11.23 24.25 45.61
CA PHE A 157 11.29 25.05 44.37
C PHE A 157 10.79 26.49 44.55
N ALA A 158 10.02 26.78 45.61
CA ALA A 158 9.42 28.09 45.85
C ALA A 158 10.38 29.09 46.54
N GLN A 159 11.51 28.63 47.10
CA GLN A 159 12.50 29.49 47.76
C GLN A 159 13.63 29.95 46.84
N MET A 160 13.74 29.41 45.62
CA MET A 160 14.86 29.74 44.71
C MET A 160 14.70 31.12 44.03
N PHE A 161 13.53 31.75 44.10
CA PHE A 161 13.23 33.00 43.40
C PHE A 161 13.02 34.22 44.31
N ASP A 162 13.20 34.10 45.64
CA ASP A 162 12.94 35.20 46.60
C ASP A 162 14.17 35.65 47.40
N GLN A 163 15.38 35.38 46.90
CA GLN A 163 16.61 36.01 47.38
C GLN A 163 17.41 36.58 46.21
N ASP A 164 17.17 37.84 45.90
CA ASP A 164 18.23 38.86 45.81
C ASP A 164 17.59 40.23 45.50
N GLY A 165 17.17 40.88 46.58
CA GLY A 165 16.90 42.30 46.63
C GLY A 165 17.79 42.94 47.69
N GLU A 166 18.98 43.37 47.28
CA GLU A 166 19.75 44.48 47.87
C GLU A 166 20.26 45.40 46.76
#